data_AF-A0A940IBE8-F1
#
_entry.id   AF-A0A940IBE8-F1
#
_cell.length_a   1.000
_cell.length_b   1.000
_cell.length_c   1.000
_cell.angle_alpha   90.00
_cell.angle_beta   90.00
_cell.angle_gamma   90.00
#
_symmetry.space_group_name_H-M   'P 1'
#
loop_
_entity.id
_entity.type
_entity.pdbx_description
1 polymer ?
#
loop_
_entity_poly.entity_id
_entity_poly.type
_entity_poly.pdbx_seq_one_letter_code
_entity_poly.pdbx_strand_id
1 'polypeptide(L)' 'MTSVNRPKKLQKGDTIGIVFPSSGIAALCPRWLKRGIEMLEQMGFQVVLGKLVQKR' A
#
# COMPACT_ATOMS: atom_id res chain seq x y z
N MET A 1 29.34 -6.36 -14.15
CA MET A 1 28.11 -5.99 -14.88
C MET A 1 26.91 -6.41 -14.01
N THR A 2 26.46 -5.54 -13.10
CA THR A 2 25.36 -5.86 -12.19
C THR A 2 24.03 -5.70 -12.92
N SER A 3 23.42 -6.82 -13.29
CA SER A 3 22.06 -6.82 -13.86
C SER A 3 21.09 -6.32 -12.79
N VAL A 4 20.49 -5.15 -13.03
CA VAL A 4 19.46 -4.61 -12.14
C VAL A 4 18.21 -5.46 -12.29
N ASN A 5 17.85 -6.22 -11.25
CA ASN A 5 16.62 -7.00 -11.23
C ASN A 5 15.42 -6.05 -11.12
N ARG A 6 14.65 -5.94 -12.21
CA ARG A 6 13.44 -5.12 -12.24
C ARG A 6 12.24 -5.98 -11.87
N PRO A 7 11.42 -5.58 -10.89
CA PRO A 7 10.20 -6.31 -10.57
C PRO A 7 9.24 -6.29 -11.77
N LYS A 8 8.33 -7.26 -11.80
CA LYS A 8 7.24 -7.31 -12.77
C LYS A 8 6.39 -6.04 -12.64
N LYS A 9 5.84 -5.58 -13.76
CA LYS A 9 4.86 -4.48 -13.76
C LYS A 9 3.58 -4.93 -13.07
N LEU A 10 2.97 -4.01 -12.33
CA LEU A 10 1.66 -4.22 -11.71
C LEU A 10 0.57 -4.37 -12.79
N GLN A 11 -0.39 -5.23 -12.50
CA GLN A 11 -1.59 -5.47 -13.28
C GLN A 11 -2.85 -5.26 -12.43
N LYS A 12 -3.98 -5.00 -13.08
CA LYS A 12 -5.28 -4.97 -12.40
C LYS A 12 -5.53 -6.35 -11.77
N GLY A 13 -6.02 -6.36 -10.53
CA GLY A 13 -6.19 -7.54 -9.70
C GLY A 13 -5.01 -7.82 -8.77
N ASP A 14 -3.84 -7.23 -9.00
CA ASP A 14 -2.69 -7.40 -8.10
C ASP A 14 -2.95 -6.78 -6.72
N THR A 15 -2.31 -7.36 -5.71
CA THR A 15 -2.38 -6.88 -4.32
C THR A 15 -1.25 -5.90 -4.02
N ILE A 16 -1.59 -4.74 -3.47
CA ILE A 16 -0.65 -3.74 -2.95
C ILE A 16 -0.62 -3.82 -1.42
N GLY A 17 0.56 -4.10 -0.88
CA GLY A 17 0.80 -4.07 0.56
C GLY A 17 1.20 -2.66 1.04
N ILE A 18 0.45 -2.10 1.99
CA ILE A 18 0.80 -0.82 2.63
C ILE A 18 1.52 -1.13 3.95
N VAL A 19 2.67 -0.49 4.16
CA VAL A 19 3.49 -0.61 5.36
C VAL A 19 3.98 0.76 5.83
N PHE A 20 4.22 0.91 7.13
CA PHE A 20 4.87 2.10 7.70
C PHE A 20 6.23 1.72 8.30
N PRO A 21 7.34 1.91 7.56
CA PRO A 21 8.67 1.62 8.09
C PRO A 21 9.19 2.70 9.06
N SER A 22 8.48 3.82 9.19
CA SER A 22 8.86 4.97 10.03
C SER A 22 7.64 5.52 10.79
N SER A 23 7.22 6.77 10.56
CA SER A 23 6.35 7.54 11.45
C SER A 23 4.87 7.12 11.56
N GLY A 24 4.36 6.26 10.67
CA GLY A 24 2.98 5.76 10.76
C GLY A 24 1.88 6.82 10.72
N ILE A 25 2.16 8.03 10.23
CA ILE A 25 1.27 9.20 10.33
C ILE A 25 -0.13 8.98 9.74
N ALA A 26 -0.23 8.18 8.68
CA ALA A 26 -1.52 7.87 8.06
C ALA A 26 -2.42 6.98 8.95
N ALA A 27 -1.86 6.25 9.93
CA ALA A 27 -2.66 5.60 10.97
C ALA A 27 -3.31 6.63 11.94
N LEU A 28 -2.65 7.77 12.19
CA LEU A 28 -3.16 8.84 13.04
C LEU A 28 -4.22 9.71 12.33
N CYS A 29 -4.28 9.64 11.01
CA CYS A 29 -5.24 10.36 10.16
C CYS A 29 -6.10 9.36 9.35
N PRO A 30 -7.09 8.68 9.97
CA PRO A 30 -7.78 7.55 9.36
C PRO A 30 -8.53 7.90 8.07
N ARG A 31 -9.01 9.14 7.94
CA ARG A 31 -9.67 9.61 6.71
C ARG A 31 -8.73 9.64 5.51
N TRP A 32 -7.45 9.91 5.72
CA TRP A 32 -6.45 9.94 4.64
C TRP A 32 -6.07 8.54 4.20
N LEU A 33 -5.83 7.64 5.17
CA LEU A 33 -5.56 6.24 4.88
C LEU A 33 -6.71 5.60 4.11
N LYS A 34 -7.96 5.83 4.55
CA LYS A 34 -9.16 5.32 3.88
C LYS A 34 -9.26 5.81 2.44
N ARG A 35 -9.10 7.12 2.19
CA ARG A 35 -9.14 7.67 0.83
C ARG A 35 -8.06 7.09 -0.08
N GLY A 36 -6.86 6.85 0.45
CA GLY A 36 -5.78 6.22 -0.30
C GLY A 36 -6.10 4.78 -0.69
N ILE A 37 -6.69 4.01 0.23
CA ILE A 37 -7.14 2.64 -0.03
C ILE A 37 -8.22 2.63 -1.11
N GLU A 38 -9.26 3.46 -0.95
CA GLU A 38 -10.37 3.55 -1.92
C GLU A 38 -9.88 3.89 -3.34
N MET A 39 -8.90 4.79 -3.46
CA MET A 39 -8.31 5.12 -4.76
C MET A 39 -7.61 3.92 -5.40
N LEU A 40 -6.80 3.17 -4.63
CA LEU A 40 -6.11 1.98 -5.15
C LEU A 40 -7.10 0.90 -5.57
N GLU A 41 -8.17 0.71 -4.80
CA GLU A 41 -9.25 -0.22 -5.14
C GLU A 41 -9.98 0.21 -6.42
N GLN A 42 -10.28 1.51 -6.58
CA GLN A 42 -10.87 2.06 -7.81
C GLN A 42 -9.98 1.89 -9.04
N MET A 43 -8.65 1.91 -8.86
CA MET A 43 -7.69 1.61 -9.94
C MET A 43 -7.68 0.12 -10.32
N GLY A 44 -8.33 -0.74 -9.53
CA GLY A 44 -8.48 -2.17 -9.76
C GLY A 44 -7.47 -3.02 -9.00
N PHE A 45 -6.85 -2.51 -7.93
CA PHE A 45 -5.95 -3.27 -7.07
C PHE A 45 -6.66 -3.80 -5.83
N GLN A 46 -6.12 -4.85 -5.22
CA GLN A 46 -6.48 -5.25 -3.87
C GLN A 46 -5.52 -4.59 -2.87
N VAL A 47 -5.97 -4.24 -1.67
CA VAL A 47 -5.11 -3.60 -0.66
C VAL A 47 -5.03 -4.46 0.60
N VAL A 48 -3.81 -4.69 1.08
CA VAL A 48 -3.54 -5.33 2.37
C VAL A 48 -2.74 -4.38 3.25
N LEU A 49 -3.20 -4.21 4.49
CA LEU A 49 -2.51 -3.38 5.48
C LEU A 49 -1.56 -4.25 6.31
N GLY A 50 -0.31 -3.81 6.44
CA GLY A 50 0.64 -4.42 7.35
C GLY A 50 0.18 -4.33 8.80
N LYS A 51 0.64 -5.27 9.65
CA LYS A 51 0.22 -5.38 11.06
C LYS A 51 0.34 -4.09 11.88
N LEU A 52 1.28 -3.21 11.53
CA LEU A 52 1.55 -1.96 12.24
C LEU A 52 0.83 -0.74 11.64
N VAL A 53 0.15 -0.91 10.50
CA VAL A 53 -0.56 0.16 9.78
C VAL A 53 -1.95 0.41 10.37
N GLN A 54 -2.61 -0.65 10.83
CA GLN A 54 -3.76 -0.54 11.70
C GLN A 54 -3.26 -0.51 13.14
N LYS A 55 -3.27 0.66 13.80
CA LYS A 55 -2.87 0.73 15.21
C LYS A 55 -3.99 1.31 16.07
N ARG A 56 -4.66 0.36 16.76
CA ARG A 56 -5.61 0.46 17.88
C ARG A 56 -6.99 1.02 17.59
#